data_AF-A0A7J9VH81-F1
#
_entry.id   AF-A0A7J9VH81-F1
#
_cell.length_a   1.000
_cell.length_b   1.000
_cell.length_c   1.000
_cell.angle_alpha   90.00
_cell.angle_beta   90.00
_cell.angle_gamma   90.00
#
_symmetry.space_group_name_H-M   'P 1'
#
loop_
_entity.id
_entity.type
_entity.pdbx_description
1 polymer ?
#
loop_
_entity_poly.entity_id
_entity_poly.type
_entity_poly.pdbx_seq_one_letter_code
_entity_poly.pdbx_strand_id
1 'polypeptide(L)'
;MDIDEHQLRSTVAKTAQALRAAGVSFALGGGCAVYAHGGPVSEHDVDIFLTERDVTAARHALVEAGMRAAEAPHDWLAKAYDGPCLV
;
A
#
# COMPACT_ATOMS: atom_id res chain seq x y z
N MET A 1 -16.22 -8.58 -2.66
CA MET A 1 -15.24 -9.63 -2.98
C MET A 1 -14.20 -9.49 -1.89
N ASP A 2 -14.15 -10.47 -1.00
CA ASP A 2 -13.32 -10.38 0.20
C ASP A 2 -11.87 -10.60 -0.21
N ILE A 3 -10.97 -9.70 0.23
CA ILE A 3 -9.53 -9.84 0.04
C ILE A 3 -9.06 -10.89 1.06
N ASP A 4 -8.41 -11.95 0.59
CA ASP A 4 -7.83 -12.94 1.50
C ASP A 4 -6.42 -12.55 1.96
N GLU A 5 -5.93 -13.21 3.02
CA GLU A 5 -4.61 -12.97 3.60
C GLU A 5 -3.47 -13.15 2.58
N HIS A 6 -3.60 -14.09 1.64
CA HIS A 6 -2.55 -14.33 0.65
C HIS A 6 -2.45 -13.16 -0.33
N GLN A 7 -3.59 -12.67 -0.80
CA GLN A 7 -3.67 -11.50 -1.65
C GLN A 7 -3.12 -10.26 -0.94
N LEU A 8 -3.51 -10.03 0.32
CA LEU A 8 -3.03 -8.89 1.10
C LEU A 8 -1.51 -8.91 1.29
N ARG A 9 -0.93 -10.05 1.64
CA ARG A 9 0.54 -10.21 1.77
C ARG A 9 1.25 -10.01 0.44
N SER A 10 0.68 -10.49 -0.66
CA SER A 10 1.25 -10.29 -2.00
C SER A 10 1.25 -8.81 -2.37
N THR A 11 0.15 -8.09 -2.09
CA THR A 11 0.06 -6.64 -2.31
C THR A 11 1.01 -5.86 -1.41
N VAL A 12 1.19 -6.22 -0.13
CA VAL A 12 2.22 -5.62 0.75
C VAL A 12 3.61 -5.79 0.14
N ALA A 13 3.96 -7.00 -0.29
CA ALA A 13 5.28 -7.28 -0.87
C ALA A 13 5.53 -6.48 -2.16
N LYS A 14 4.53 -6.45 -3.06
CA LYS A 14 4.59 -5.69 -4.31
C LYS A 14 4.71 -4.19 -4.08
N THR A 15 3.92 -3.64 -3.15
CA THR A 15 3.98 -2.23 -2.74
C THR A 15 5.35 -1.87 -2.18
N ALA A 16 5.85 -2.66 -1.23
CA ALA A 16 7.15 -2.46 -0.62
C ALA A 16 8.30 -2.53 -1.64
N GLN A 17 8.23 -3.46 -2.59
CA GLN A 17 9.22 -3.59 -3.66
C GLN A 17 9.22 -2.36 -4.58
N ALA A 18 8.05 -1.90 -5.01
CA ALA A 18 7.92 -0.73 -5.88
C ALA A 18 8.47 0.54 -5.21
N LEU A 19 8.10 0.79 -3.95
CA LEU A 19 8.58 1.96 -3.21
C LEU A 19 10.10 1.91 -2.97
N ARG A 20 10.65 0.73 -2.61
CA ARG A 20 12.11 0.55 -2.46
C ARG A 20 12.86 0.79 -3.77
N ALA A 21 12.35 0.27 -4.89
CA ALA A 21 12.97 0.46 -6.20
C ALA A 21 13.01 1.93 -6.63
N ALA A 22 11.99 2.71 -6.22
CA ALA A 22 11.92 4.15 -6.45
C ALA A 22 12.69 5.00 -5.42
N GLY A 23 13.34 4.38 -4.42
CA GLY A 23 14.05 5.10 -3.36
C GLY A 23 13.13 5.84 -2.39
N VAL A 24 11.84 5.52 -2.34
CA VAL A 24 10.87 6.14 -1.44
C VAL A 24 10.96 5.51 -0.06
N SER A 25 11.13 6.35 0.96
CA SER A 25 11.07 5.92 2.36
C SER A 25 9.61 5.76 2.80
N PHE A 26 9.29 4.65 3.45
CA PHE A 26 7.94 4.36 3.92
C PHE A 26 7.94 3.49 5.18
N ALA A 27 6.79 3.46 5.85
CA ALA A 27 6.49 2.50 6.91
C ALA A 27 5.18 1.77 6.58
N LEU A 28 5.15 0.45 6.84
CA LEU A 28 3.91 -0.32 6.81
C LEU A 28 3.07 0.06 8.03
N GLY A 29 1.79 0.34 7.80
CA GLY A 29 0.81 0.71 8.81
C GLY A 29 -0.30 -0.31 9.00
N GLY A 30 -1.30 0.10 9.79
CA GLY A 30 -2.58 -0.59 9.85
C GLY A 30 -2.55 -2.02 10.36
N GLY A 31 -3.57 -2.79 9.95
CA GLY A 31 -3.71 -4.20 10.29
C GLY A 31 -2.54 -5.05 9.79
N CYS A 32 -1.98 -4.74 8.61
CA CYS A 32 -0.81 -5.44 8.08
C CYS A 32 0.43 -5.29 8.97
N ALA A 33 0.68 -4.09 9.52
CA ALA A 33 1.77 -3.89 10.46
C ALA A 33 1.54 -4.64 11.78
N VAL A 34 0.31 -4.61 12.30
CA VAL A 34 -0.07 -5.37 13.51
C VAL A 34 0.15 -6.86 13.31
N TYR A 35 -0.29 -7.42 12.18
CA TYR A 35 -0.08 -8.81 11.83
C TYR A 35 1.42 -9.16 11.72
N ALA A 36 2.22 -8.31 11.09
CA ALA A 36 3.68 -8.50 11.00
C ALA A 36 4.38 -8.55 12.37
N HIS A 37 3.76 -7.96 13.41
CA HIS A 37 4.22 -7.99 14.79
C HIS A 37 3.56 -9.07 15.66
N GLY A 38 2.85 -10.04 15.05
CA GLY A 38 2.24 -11.18 15.75
C GLY A 38 0.81 -10.95 16.23
N GLY A 39 0.15 -9.88 15.77
CA GLY A 39 -1.27 -9.65 15.98
C GLY A 39 -2.17 -10.53 15.08
N PRO A 40 -3.50 -10.33 15.14
CA PRO A 40 -4.46 -11.09 14.32
C PRO A 40 -4.27 -10.83 12.82
N VAL A 41 -4.77 -11.75 12.00
CA VAL A 41 -4.79 -11.63 10.53
C VAL A 41 -5.53 -10.35 10.14
N SER A 42 -4.96 -9.59 9.20
CA SER A 42 -5.63 -8.46 8.55
C SER A 42 -6.43 -8.95 7.35
N GLU A 43 -7.67 -8.50 7.24
CA GLU A 43 -8.61 -8.86 6.16
C GLU A 43 -9.11 -7.61 5.39
N HIS A 44 -8.36 -6.51 5.49
CA HIS A 44 -8.77 -5.21 4.96
C HIS A 44 -7.83 -4.77 3.82
N ASP A 45 -7.12 -3.68 4.02
CA ASP A 45 -6.29 -2.95 3.07
C ASP A 45 -4.84 -2.87 3.55
N VAL A 46 -3.99 -2.28 2.70
CA VAL A 46 -2.57 -2.07 2.98
C VAL A 46 -2.32 -0.58 3.26
N ASP A 47 -2.11 -0.22 4.52
CA ASP A 47 -1.73 1.15 4.86
C ASP A 47 -0.22 1.38 4.70
N ILE A 48 0.16 2.43 3.97
CA ILE A 48 1.56 2.88 3.87
C ILE A 48 1.67 4.33 4.34
N PHE A 49 2.56 4.56 5.32
CA PHE A 49 2.94 5.91 5.73
C PHE A 49 4.19 6.35 4.98
N LEU A 50 4.13 7.56 4.43
CA LEU A 50 5.22 8.24 3.73
C LEU A 50 5.18 9.73 4.02
N THR A 51 6.22 10.48 3.64
CA THR A 51 6.20 11.94 3.76
C THR A 51 5.41 12.57 2.62
N GLU A 52 4.77 13.72 2.85
CA GLU A 52 3.97 14.42 1.83
C GLU A 52 4.77 14.67 0.53
N ARG A 53 6.06 14.99 0.67
CA ARG A 53 6.97 15.23 -0.47
C ARG A 53 7.19 14.00 -1.35
N ASP A 54 7.03 12.81 -0.78
CA ASP A 54 7.25 11.54 -1.48
C ASP A 54 5.98 11.01 -2.16
N VAL A 55 4.80 11.59 -1.88
CA VAL A 55 3.49 11.10 -2.38
C VAL A 55 3.47 10.97 -3.90
N THR A 56 4.01 11.96 -4.62
CA THR A 56 4.02 11.93 -6.09
C THR A 56 4.93 10.81 -6.62
N ALA A 57 6.12 10.65 -6.06
CA ALA A 57 7.05 9.60 -6.46
C ALA A 57 6.51 8.20 -6.12
N ALA A 58 5.94 8.05 -4.93
CA ALA A 58 5.27 6.82 -4.49
C ALA A 58 4.14 6.44 -5.45
N ARG A 59 3.22 7.36 -5.76
CA ARG A 59 2.10 7.11 -6.66
C ARG A 59 2.57 6.68 -8.04
N HIS A 60 3.61 7.33 -8.59
CA HIS A 60 4.20 6.94 -9.86
C HIS A 60 4.77 5.51 -9.81
N ALA A 61 5.56 5.20 -8.78
CA ALA A 61 6.15 3.88 -8.62
C ALA A 61 5.10 2.76 -8.51
N LEU A 62 4.00 3.00 -7.78
CA LEU A 62 2.91 2.03 -7.66
C LEU A 62 2.19 1.82 -9.00
N VAL A 63 1.98 2.90 -9.78
CA VAL A 63 1.39 2.81 -11.13
C VAL A 63 2.31 2.06 -12.09
N GLU A 64 3.62 2.31 -12.07
CA GLU A 64 4.60 1.57 -12.87
C GLU A 64 4.66 0.08 -12.49
N ALA A 65 4.41 -0.26 -11.23
CA ALA A 65 4.25 -1.62 -10.76
C ALA A 65 2.89 -2.26 -11.16
N GLY A 66 2.06 -1.56 -11.93
CA GLY A 66 0.79 -2.04 -12.45
C GLY A 66 -0.40 -1.86 -11.50
N MET A 67 -0.27 -1.03 -10.46
CA MET A 67 -1.41 -0.63 -9.61
C MET A 67 -2.18 0.53 -10.26
N ARG A 68 -3.46 0.66 -9.91
CA ARG A 68 -4.31 1.75 -10.41
C ARG A 68 -4.43 2.84 -9.34
N ALA A 69 -3.87 4.02 -9.61
CA ALA A 69 -4.11 5.19 -8.79
C ALA A 69 -5.60 5.58 -8.80
N ALA A 70 -6.08 6.14 -7.70
CA ALA A 70 -7.45 6.65 -7.56
C ALA A 70 -7.45 8.01 -6.86
N GLU A 71 -8.46 8.82 -7.18
CA GLU A 71 -8.72 10.07 -6.49
C GLU A 71 -9.04 9.80 -5.02
N ALA A 72 -8.34 10.50 -4.13
CA ALA A 72 -8.64 10.49 -2.71
C ALA A 72 -9.60 11.64 -2.40
N PRO A 73 -10.65 11.41 -1.60
CA PRO A 73 -11.58 12.48 -1.20
C PRO A 73 -10.96 13.49 -0.23
N HIS A 74 -9.78 13.20 0.30
CA HIS A 74 -9.08 14.00 1.28
C HIS A 74 -7.65 14.27 0.80
N ASP A 75 -7.20 15.50 0.98
CA ASP A 75 -5.90 16.02 0.56
C ASP A 75 -4.71 15.38 1.29
N TRP A 76 -4.95 14.81 2.47
CA TRP A 76 -3.96 14.08 3.26
C TRP A 76 -3.85 12.58 2.91
N LEU A 77 -4.60 12.09 1.92
CA LEU A 77 -4.55 10.69 1.46
C LEU A 77 -4.17 10.60 -0.03
N ALA A 78 -3.48 9.53 -0.36
CA ALA A 78 -3.38 9.00 -1.71
C ALA A 78 -3.96 7.59 -1.72
N LYS A 79 -4.53 7.17 -2.86
CA LYS A 79 -5.10 5.83 -3.02
C LYS A 79 -4.56 5.12 -4.26
N ALA A 80 -4.25 3.85 -4.13
CA ALA A 80 -3.93 2.96 -5.22
C ALA A 80 -4.66 1.60 -5.05
N TYR A 81 -4.78 0.85 -6.13
CA TYR A 81 -5.40 -0.47 -6.12
C TYR A 81 -4.52 -1.49 -6.82
N ASP A 82 -4.22 -2.60 -6.14
CA ASP A 82 -3.64 -3.81 -6.73
C ASP A 82 -4.75 -4.82 -7.00
N GLY A 83 -5.30 -4.79 -8.22
CA GLY A 83 -6.56 -5.47 -8.52
C GLY A 83 -7.68 -4.93 -7.63
N PRO A 84 -8.35 -5.77 -6.80
CA PRO A 84 -9.35 -5.34 -5.84
C PRO A 84 -8.77 -4.86 -4.50
N CYS A 85 -7.48 -5.08 -4.20
CA CYS A 85 -6.87 -4.70 -2.92
C CYS A 85 -6.58 -3.21 -2.89
N LEU A 86 -7.07 -2.51 -1.87
CA LEU A 86 -6.75 -1.09 -1.63
C LEU A 86 -5.37 -0.97 -0.95
N VAL A 87 -4.61 0.02 -1.41
CA VAL A 87 -3.34 0.49 -0.86
C VAL A 87 -3.40 2.00 -0.69
#